data_AF-A0A7Y9JQL6-F1
#
_entry.id   AF-A0A7Y9JQL6-F1
#
_cell.length_a   1.000
_cell.length_b   1.000
_cell.length_c   1.000
_cell.angle_alpha   90.00
_cell.angle_beta   90.00
_cell.angle_gamma   90.00
#
_symmetry.space_group_name_H-M   'P 1'
#
loop_
_entity.id
_entity.type
_entity.pdbx_description
1 polymer ?
#
loop_
_entity_poly.entity_id
_entity_poly.type
_entity_poly.pdbx_seq_one_letter_code
_entity_poly.pdbx_strand_id
1 'polypeptide(L)' 'MPSGAVLVMLLLAVPVSALAVLTAFGERRRGGSLPVVLGAGLLFPLAWVSWYVRDRRAVAR' A
#
# COMPACT_ATOMS: atom_id res chain seq x y z
N MET A 1 -16.88 20.84 -17.80
CA MET A 1 -17.14 19.78 -16.81
C MET A 1 -16.24 18.60 -17.13
N PRO A 2 -15.54 17.99 -16.16
CA PRO A 2 -14.76 16.78 -16.42
C PRO A 2 -15.69 15.70 -16.97
N SER A 3 -15.22 14.92 -17.94
CA SER A 3 -16.00 13.81 -18.47
C SER A 3 -16.24 12.75 -17.39
N GLY A 4 -17.27 11.92 -17.55
CA GLY A 4 -17.53 10.81 -16.63
C GLY A 4 -16.32 9.90 -16.44
N ALA A 5 -15.52 9.69 -17.49
CA ALA A 5 -14.27 8.92 -17.43
C ALA A 5 -13.21 9.57 -16.51
N VAL A 6 -13.06 10.90 -16.58
CA VAL A 6 -12.12 11.64 -15.70
C VAL A 6 -12.55 11.53 -14.24
N LEU A 7 -13.85 11.63 -13.95
CA LEU A 7 -14.39 11.45 -12.61
C LEU A 7 -14.12 10.04 -12.05
N VAL A 8 -14.33 9.00 -12.86
CA VAL A 8 -14.04 7.61 -12.47
C VAL A 8 -12.56 7.41 -12.20
N MET A 9 -11.69 7.93 -13.07
CA MET A 9 -10.24 7.85 -12.85
C MET A 9 -9.81 8.53 -11.54
N LEU A 10 -10.33 9.72 -11.24
CA LEU A 10 -10.02 10.41 -9.98
C LEU A 10 -10.53 9.64 -8.76
N LEU A 11 -11.75 9.10 -8.84
CA LEU A 11 -12.35 8.29 -7.78
C LEU A 11 -11.54 7.04 -7.45
N LEU A 12 -10.84 6.46 -8.44
CA LEU A 12 -9.98 5.29 -8.24
C LEU A 12 -8.54 5.67 -7.87
N ALA A 13 -7.98 6.70 -8.48
CA ALA A 13 -6.59 7.10 -8.29
C ALA A 13 -6.33 7.60 -6.87
N VAL A 14 -7.26 8.36 -6.28
CA VAL A 14 -7.13 8.89 -4.92
C VAL A 14 -6.98 7.78 -3.87
N PRO A 15 -7.92 6.82 -3.74
CA PRO A 15 -7.79 5.76 -2.74
C PRO A 15 -6.60 4.84 -3.02
N VAL A 16 -6.31 4.53 -4.28
CA VAL A 16 -5.14 3.70 -4.64
C VAL A 16 -3.84 4.39 -4.21
N SER A 17 -3.70 5.69 -4.49
CA SER A 17 -2.52 6.47 -4.10
C SER A 17 -2.41 6.58 -2.58
N ALA A 18 -3.52 6.81 -1.88
CA ALA A 18 -3.54 6.85 -0.43
C ALA A 18 -3.07 5.52 0.19
N LEU A 19 -3.55 4.38 -0.33
CA LEU A 19 -3.13 3.05 0.12
C LEU A 19 -1.65 2.77 -0.15
N ALA A 20 -1.14 3.18 -1.32
CA ALA A 20 0.28 3.07 -1.65
C ALA A 20 1.15 3.87 -0.65
N VAL A 21 0.77 5.12 -0.37
CA VAL A 21 1.48 5.99 0.59
C VAL A 21 1.43 5.42 2.01
N LEU A 22 0.26 4.98 2.47
CA LEU A 22 0.11 4.37 3.79
C LEU A 22 0.93 3.09 3.94
N THR A 23 1.04 2.30 2.87
CA THR A 23 1.83 1.06 2.88
C THR A 23 3.33 1.37 2.89
N ALA A 24 3.81 2.32 2.10
CA ALA A 24 5.19 2.78 2.18
C ALA A 24 5.53 3.33 3.59
N PHE A 25 4.63 4.13 4.16
CA PHE A 25 4.80 4.66 5.52
C PHE A 25 4.81 3.56 6.58
N GLY A 26 3.94 2.56 6.43
CA GLY A 26 3.92 1.36 7.27
C GLY A 26 5.24 0.58 7.22
N GLU A 27 5.79 0.38 6.02
CA GLU A 27 7.08 -0.29 5.84
C GLU A 27 8.22 0.50 6.49
N ARG A 28 8.20 1.84 6.35
CA ARG A 28 9.18 2.71 7.00
C ARG A 28 9.14 2.58 8.51
N ARG A 29 7.94 2.51 9.10
CA ARG A 29 7.76 2.30 10.55
C ARG A 29 8.20 0.90 11.00
N ARG A 30 8.12 -0.10 10.13
CA ARG A 30 8.63 -1.46 10.38
C ARG A 30 10.16 -1.57 10.22
N GLY A 31 10.84 -0.48 9.87
CA GLY A 31 12.30 -0.41 9.76
C GLY A 31 12.86 -0.75 8.38
N GLY A 32 12.02 -0.81 7.34
CA GLY A 32 12.44 -1.09 5.97
C GLY A 32 13.43 -0.05 5.42
N SER A 33 14.39 -0.53 4.62
CA SER A 33 15.30 0.35 3.88
C SER A 33 14.56 1.11 2.78
N LEU A 34 15.12 2.21 2.28
CA LEU A 34 14.45 3.08 1.30
C LEU A 34 13.96 2.32 0.05
N PRO A 35 14.75 1.42 -0.58
CA PRO A 35 14.26 0.62 -1.71
C PRO A 35 13.07 -0.27 -1.35
N VAL A 36 13.07 -0.84 -0.15
CA VAL A 36 11.96 -1.71 0.34
C VAL A 36 10.71 -0.88 0.60
N VAL A 37 10.84 0.32 1.18
CA VAL A 37 9.73 1.26 1.39
C VAL A 37 9.07 1.66 0.08
N LEU A 38 9.87 2.00 -0.94
CA LEU A 38 9.36 2.35 -2.27
C LEU A 38 8.68 1.14 -2.93
N GLY A 39 9.31 -0.04 -2.84
CA GLY A 39 8.75 -1.30 -3.33
C GLY A 39 7.42 -1.64 -2.64
N ALA A 40 7.31 -1.43 -1.33
CA ALA A 40 6.09 -1.67 -0.57
C ALA A 40 4.96 -0.72 -0.98
N GLY A 41 5.24 0.54 -1.33
CA GLY A 41 4.24 1.45 -1.87
C GLY A 41 3.78 1.07 -3.28
N LEU A 42 4.72 0.74 -4.17
CA LEU A 42 4.41 0.34 -5.56
C LEU A 42 3.64 -0.98 -5.62
N LEU A 43 3.99 -1.92 -4.74
CA LEU A 43 3.40 -3.26 -4.66
C LEU A 43 2.49 -3.37 -3.44
N PHE A 44 1.78 -2.30 -3.07
CA PHE A 44 1.04 -2.21 -1.82
C PHE A 44 0.09 -3.39 -1.52
N PRO A 45 -0.63 -3.99 -2.48
CA PRO A 45 -1.49 -5.13 -2.17
C PRO A 45 -0.68 -6.35 -1.72
N LEU A 46 0.46 -6.59 -2.38
CA LEU A 46 1.35 -7.72 -2.06
C LEU A 46 2.05 -7.49 -0.71
N ALA A 47 2.53 -6.28 -0.46
CA ALA A 47 3.13 -5.92 0.82
C ALA A 47 2.13 -6.13 1.97
N TRP A 48 0.88 -5.69 1.80
CA TRP A 48 -0.16 -5.86 2.80
C TRP A 48 -0.48 -7.34 3.10
N VAL A 49 -0.64 -8.17 2.06
CA VAL A 49 -0.85 -9.62 2.22
C VAL A 49 0.34 -10.28 2.93
N SER A 50 1.56 -9.89 2.57
CA SER A 50 2.77 -10.44 3.21
C SER A 50 2.82 -10.14 4.71
N TRP A 51 2.46 -8.92 5.10
CA TRP A 51 2.38 -8.53 6.51
C TRP A 51 1.27 -9.30 7.22
N TYR A 52 0.08 -9.41 6.62
CA TYR A 52 -1.02 -10.16 7.20
C TYR A 52 -0.61 -11.61 7.50
N VAL A 53 0.00 -12.30 6.54
CA VAL A 53 0.47 -13.68 6.72
C VAL A 53 1.57 -13.75 7.80
N ARG A 54 2.53 -12.82 7.78
CA ARG A 54 3.63 -12.78 8.77
C ARG A 54 3.11 -12.55 10.18
N ASP A 55 2.22 -11.57 10.35
CA ASP A 55 1.67 -11.17 11.63
C ASP A 55 0.76 -12.29 12.18
N ARG A 56 -0.01 -12.97 11.33
CA ARG A 56 -0.79 -14.18 11.71
C ARG A 56 0.09 -15.33 12.18
N ARG A 57 1.23 -15.57 11.51
CA ARG A 57 2.19 -16.62 11.91
C ARG A 57 2.88 -16.30 13.24
N ALA A 58 3.12 -15.02 13.54
CA ALA A 58 3.72 -14.60 14.79
C ALA A 58 2.78 -14.78 15.99
N VAL A 59 1.48 -14.53 15.80
CA VAL A 59 0.45 -14.70 16.86
C VAL A 59 0.10 -16.17 17.11
N ALA A 60 0.23 -17.04 16.11
CA ALA A 60 -0.07 -18.47 16.24
C ALA A 60 1.07 -19.29 16.90
N ARG A 61 2.20 -18.66 17.24
CA ARG A 61 3.31 -19.26 17.99
C ARG A 61 3.24 -18.81 19.43
#